data_AF-A0A836HAP9-F1
#
_entry.id   AF-A0A836HAP9-F1
#
_cell.length_a   1.000
_cell.length_b   1.000
_cell.length_c   1.000
_cell.angle_alpha   90.00
_cell.angle_beta   90.00
_cell.angle_gamma   90.00
#
_symmetry.space_group_name_H-M   'P 1'
#
loop_
_entity.id
_entity.type
_entity.pdbx_description
1 polymer ?
#
loop_
_entity_poly.entity_id
_entity_poly.type
_entity_poly.pdbx_seq_one_letter_code
_entity_poly.pdbx_strand_id
1 'polypeptide(L)'
;MGFLRVSKFNERHKANLAQEAFDYIYEQIPVPAEVRGERCLELGHFQSLAAATCLSLEDLSLYVLAFAVEKSSKRLYKISEKHFVAWMAGLVSKLPRSAAPPAKENAYAPLFAAAHAAIIDLNETIRGNEEKRNMFYQFLYNWCLKGNDASDRVESARELWACFFSASPVSFTTEEGRHTFTAYVCFPRLNQWLDFITILNEAATETKAGRVAVEQSGVSLDTWTQLLLFAQIDHYDTYDKEDSWPVAMDDFVEYVHQIEANKRT
;
A
#
# COMPACT_ATOMS: atom_id res chain seq x y z
N MET A 1 -34.40 -31.28 -3.33
CA MET A 1 -33.12 -31.65 -2.66
C MET A 1 -31.89 -31.64 -3.58
N GLY A 2 -31.98 -31.28 -4.87
CA GLY A 2 -30.82 -31.25 -5.80
C GLY A 2 -30.02 -29.94 -5.85
N PHE A 3 -30.65 -28.79 -5.60
CA PHE A 3 -30.00 -27.47 -5.73
C PHE A 3 -28.91 -27.19 -4.69
N LEU A 4 -29.05 -27.70 -3.46
CA LEU A 4 -28.07 -27.49 -2.38
C LEU A 4 -26.78 -28.31 -2.54
N ARG A 5 -26.80 -29.39 -3.33
CA ARG A 5 -25.60 -30.22 -3.58
C ARG A 5 -24.71 -29.62 -4.67
N VAL A 6 -25.32 -29.07 -5.72
CA VAL A 6 -24.60 -28.44 -6.84
C VAL A 6 -23.91 -27.15 -6.41
N SER A 7 -24.55 -26.33 -5.57
CA SER A 7 -23.93 -25.09 -5.05
C SER A 7 -22.73 -25.38 -4.16
N LYS A 8 -22.83 -26.35 -3.23
CA LYS A 8 -21.71 -26.75 -2.36
C LYS A 8 -20.52 -27.34 -3.13
N PHE A 9 -20.79 -28.08 -4.20
CA PHE A 9 -19.73 -28.65 -5.05
C PHE A 9 -18.98 -27.56 -5.81
N ASN A 10 -19.71 -26.57 -6.35
CA ASN A 10 -19.13 -25.44 -7.08
C ASN A 10 -18.27 -24.54 -6.15
N GLU A 11 -18.77 -24.22 -4.95
CA GLU A 11 -18.00 -23.42 -3.98
C GLU A 11 -16.72 -24.12 -3.52
N ARG A 12 -16.78 -25.44 -3.30
CA ARG A 12 -15.60 -26.23 -2.93
C ARG A 12 -14.55 -26.26 -4.06
N HIS A 13 -14.98 -26.35 -5.31
CA HIS A 13 -14.07 -26.34 -6.45
C HIS A 13 -13.35 -24.99 -6.61
N LYS A 14 -14.06 -23.87 -6.45
CA LYS A 14 -13.47 -22.52 -6.49
C LYS A 14 -12.44 -22.31 -5.38
N ALA A 15 -12.76 -22.74 -4.16
CA ALA A 15 -11.85 -22.65 -3.03
C ALA A 15 -10.59 -23.50 -3.27
N ASN A 16 -10.73 -24.71 -3.84
CA ASN A 16 -9.59 -25.54 -4.19
C ASN A 16 -8.69 -24.88 -5.25
N LEU A 17 -9.26 -24.32 -6.33
CA LEU A 17 -8.47 -23.62 -7.34
C LEU A 17 -7.73 -22.40 -6.77
N ALA A 18 -8.40 -21.64 -5.90
CA ALA A 18 -7.79 -20.51 -5.21
C ALA A 18 -6.67 -20.94 -4.24
N GLN A 19 -6.85 -22.08 -3.56
CA GLN A 19 -5.84 -22.70 -2.71
C GLN A 19 -4.61 -23.13 -3.52
N GLU A 20 -4.82 -23.81 -4.65
CA GLU A 20 -3.73 -24.23 -5.53
C GLU A 20 -2.95 -23.04 -6.09
N ALA A 21 -3.62 -21.94 -6.43
CA ALA A 21 -2.97 -20.71 -6.86
C ALA A 21 -2.15 -20.05 -5.73
N PHE A 22 -2.62 -20.12 -4.48
CA PHE A 22 -1.83 -19.71 -3.32
C PHE A 22 -0.58 -20.58 -3.16
N ASP A 23 -0.74 -21.91 -3.21
CA ASP A 23 0.35 -22.87 -3.09
C ASP A 23 1.40 -22.66 -4.19
N TYR A 24 0.96 -22.39 -5.43
CA TYR A 24 1.85 -22.08 -6.55
C TYR A 24 2.81 -20.91 -6.28
N ILE A 25 2.34 -19.85 -5.62
CA ILE A 25 3.20 -18.70 -5.24
C ILE A 25 4.01 -19.01 -3.98
N TYR A 26 3.38 -19.63 -2.98
CA TYR A 26 4.00 -19.95 -1.70
C TYR A 26 5.20 -20.90 -1.85
N GLU A 27 5.09 -21.89 -2.75
CA GLU A 27 6.14 -22.89 -3.00
C GLU A 27 7.34 -22.34 -3.79
N GLN A 28 7.29 -21.10 -4.31
CA GLN A 28 8.44 -20.48 -4.98
C GLN A 28 9.60 -20.20 -4.02
N ILE A 29 9.36 -20.22 -2.72
CA ILE A 29 10.37 -20.01 -1.69
C ILE A 29 10.49 -21.27 -0.83
N PRO A 30 11.70 -21.80 -0.65
CA PRO A 30 11.91 -22.91 0.27
C PRO A 30 11.52 -22.50 1.70
N VAL A 31 10.47 -23.12 2.23
CA VAL A 31 10.04 -22.90 3.61
C VAL A 31 10.89 -23.77 4.54
N PRO A 32 11.41 -23.24 5.67
CA PRO A 32 12.06 -24.06 6.69
C PRO A 32 11.09 -25.11 7.23
N ALA A 33 11.58 -26.32 7.54
CA ALA A 33 10.78 -27.50 7.86
C ALA A 33 9.82 -27.37 9.09
N GLU A 34 9.84 -26.25 9.81
CA GLU A 34 9.06 -26.06 11.04
C GLU A 34 8.45 -24.65 11.14
N VAL A 35 7.47 -24.33 10.29
CA VAL A 35 6.63 -23.14 10.51
C VAL A 35 5.30 -23.58 11.14
N ARG A 36 5.26 -23.63 12.48
CA ARG A 36 3.99 -23.71 13.23
C ARG A 36 3.33 -22.34 13.23
N GLY A 37 2.54 -22.04 12.21
CA GLY A 37 1.81 -20.78 12.08
C GLY A 37 0.84 -20.77 10.91
N GLU A 38 -0.01 -19.74 10.85
CA GLU A 38 -0.84 -19.47 9.67
C GLU A 38 0.05 -19.12 8.48
N ARG A 39 -0.14 -19.79 7.34
CA ARG A 39 0.63 -19.52 6.12
C ARG A 39 0.28 -18.13 5.60
N CYS A 40 1.30 -17.38 5.24
CA CYS A 40 1.18 -16.03 4.70
C CYS A 40 2.14 -15.88 3.51
N LEU A 41 1.75 -15.09 2.52
CA LEU A 41 2.69 -14.51 1.58
C LEU A 41 3.36 -13.32 2.27
N GLU A 42 4.68 -13.41 2.39
CA GLU A 42 5.56 -12.40 2.99
C GLU A 42 6.46 -11.77 1.92
N LEU A 43 7.30 -10.79 2.28
CA LEU A 43 8.19 -10.03 1.37
C LEU A 43 8.89 -10.90 0.32
N GLY A 44 9.44 -12.05 0.70
CA GLY A 44 10.12 -12.94 -0.25
C GLY A 44 9.23 -13.39 -1.42
N HIS A 45 7.91 -13.51 -1.21
CA HIS A 45 6.96 -14.00 -2.21
C HIS A 45 6.47 -12.90 -3.15
N PHE A 46 6.72 -11.63 -2.81
CA PHE A 46 6.14 -10.49 -3.51
C PHE A 46 6.66 -10.38 -4.94
N GLN A 47 7.91 -10.77 -5.22
CA GLN A 47 8.43 -10.82 -6.57
C GLN A 47 7.65 -11.83 -7.44
N SER A 48 7.43 -13.05 -6.94
CA SER A 48 6.66 -14.07 -7.65
C SER A 48 5.20 -13.66 -7.82
N LEU A 49 4.60 -13.05 -6.80
CA LEU A 49 3.22 -12.57 -6.86
C LEU A 49 3.04 -11.43 -7.85
N ALA A 50 3.95 -10.45 -7.84
CA ALA A 50 3.97 -9.33 -8.79
C ALA A 50 4.12 -9.83 -10.22
N ALA A 51 5.07 -10.75 -10.46
CA ALA A 51 5.27 -11.37 -11.78
C ALA A 51 4.02 -12.11 -12.27
N ALA A 52 3.39 -12.93 -11.41
CA ALA A 52 2.20 -13.68 -11.77
C ALA A 52 0.99 -12.79 -12.09
N THR A 53 0.85 -11.67 -11.37
CA THR A 53 -0.25 -10.71 -11.53
C THR A 53 0.06 -9.56 -12.49
N CYS A 54 1.24 -9.56 -13.12
CA CYS A 54 1.72 -8.45 -13.94
C CYS A 54 1.69 -7.09 -13.23
N LEU A 55 1.95 -7.07 -11.92
CA LEU A 55 2.04 -5.86 -11.10
C LEU A 55 3.52 -5.48 -10.90
N SER A 56 3.76 -4.25 -10.46
CA SER A 56 5.10 -3.73 -10.19
C SER A 56 5.39 -3.70 -8.68
N LEU A 57 6.68 -3.86 -8.34
CA LEU A 57 7.20 -3.58 -7.01
C LEU A 57 7.72 -2.15 -6.87
N GLU A 58 7.82 -1.42 -7.99
CA GLU A 58 8.34 -0.04 -8.06
C GLU A 58 7.24 1.01 -7.88
N ASP A 59 5.97 0.58 -7.78
CA ASP A 59 4.81 1.45 -7.56
C ASP A 59 3.85 0.87 -6.49
N LEU A 60 2.69 1.49 -6.29
CA LEU A 60 1.74 1.05 -5.26
C LEU A 60 0.84 -0.11 -5.71
N SER A 61 1.05 -0.72 -6.87
CA SER A 61 0.13 -1.71 -7.44
C SER A 61 0.03 -2.98 -6.59
N LEU A 62 1.14 -3.51 -6.08
CA LEU A 62 1.12 -4.63 -5.14
C LEU A 62 0.48 -4.25 -3.79
N TYR A 63 0.63 -3.00 -3.36
CA TYR A 63 0.00 -2.51 -2.13
C TYR A 63 -1.52 -2.42 -2.29
N VAL A 64 -2.02 -2.02 -3.47
CA VAL A 64 -3.45 -2.08 -3.79
C VAL A 64 -3.95 -3.53 -3.77
N LEU A 65 -3.16 -4.49 -4.25
CA LEU A 65 -3.46 -5.92 -4.11
C LEU A 65 -3.56 -6.34 -2.64
N ALA A 66 -2.56 -5.97 -1.83
CA ALA A 66 -2.57 -6.25 -0.40
C ALA A 66 -3.80 -5.62 0.29
N PHE A 67 -4.18 -4.40 -0.09
CA PHE A 67 -5.38 -3.73 0.42
C PHE A 67 -6.69 -4.42 0.00
N ALA A 68 -6.75 -4.97 -1.22
CA ALA A 68 -7.90 -5.73 -1.70
C ALA A 68 -8.13 -7.00 -0.87
N VAL A 69 -7.04 -7.65 -0.47
CA VAL A 69 -7.03 -8.96 0.20
C VAL A 69 -7.08 -8.81 1.74
N GLU A 70 -6.19 -8.03 2.33
CA GLU A 70 -5.90 -7.99 3.76
C GLU A 70 -6.37 -6.68 4.40
N LYS A 71 -7.69 -6.47 4.47
CA LYS A 71 -8.27 -5.23 5.02
C LYS A 71 -7.92 -4.99 6.50
N SER A 72 -7.51 -6.01 7.25
CA SER A 72 -7.29 -5.90 8.70
C SER A 72 -5.94 -5.28 9.08
N SER A 73 -4.96 -5.25 8.15
CA SER A 73 -3.62 -4.64 8.32
C SER A 73 -2.90 -4.96 9.63
N LYS A 74 -3.16 -6.13 10.23
CA LYS A 74 -2.65 -6.46 11.58
C LYS A 74 -1.19 -6.95 11.58
N ARG A 75 -0.66 -7.33 10.42
CA ARG A 75 0.66 -7.95 10.27
C ARG A 75 1.40 -7.24 9.15
N LEU A 76 2.63 -6.81 9.45
CA LEU A 76 3.45 -6.07 8.50
C LEU A 76 3.85 -6.93 7.31
N TYR A 77 3.64 -6.43 6.09
CA TYR A 77 4.02 -7.10 4.86
C TYR A 77 3.57 -8.57 4.76
N LYS A 78 2.40 -8.90 5.31
CA LYS A 78 1.81 -10.24 5.23
C LYS A 78 0.45 -10.22 4.58
N ILE A 79 0.23 -11.16 3.67
CA ILE A 79 -1.08 -11.49 3.10
C ILE A 79 -1.42 -12.91 3.58
N SER A 80 -2.46 -13.05 4.40
CA SER A 80 -2.84 -14.37 4.92
C SER A 80 -3.39 -15.29 3.84
N GLU A 81 -3.05 -16.59 3.92
CA GLU A 81 -3.61 -17.65 3.07
C GLU A 81 -5.13 -17.58 3.04
N LYS A 82 -5.75 -17.51 4.23
CA LYS A 82 -7.20 -17.45 4.37
C LYS A 82 -7.84 -16.32 3.56
N HIS A 83 -7.31 -15.10 3.67
CA HIS A 83 -7.89 -13.96 2.97
C HIS A 83 -7.58 -14.00 1.47
N PHE A 84 -6.37 -14.41 1.09
CA PHE A 84 -5.99 -14.57 -0.31
C PHE A 84 -6.87 -15.59 -1.03
N VAL A 85 -7.03 -16.78 -0.46
CA VAL A 85 -7.85 -17.85 -1.02
C VAL A 85 -9.32 -17.42 -1.13
N ALA A 86 -9.85 -16.76 -0.09
CA ALA A 86 -11.22 -16.24 -0.12
C ALA A 86 -11.43 -15.20 -1.22
N TRP A 87 -10.47 -14.28 -1.39
CA TRP A 87 -10.53 -13.25 -2.44
C TRP A 87 -10.43 -13.86 -3.84
N MET A 88 -9.45 -14.74 -4.07
CA MET A 88 -9.23 -15.42 -5.35
C MET A 88 -10.41 -16.32 -5.75
N ALA A 89 -11.03 -17.04 -4.80
CA ALA A 89 -12.23 -17.84 -5.07
C ALA A 89 -13.40 -16.97 -5.56
N GLY A 90 -13.50 -15.72 -5.08
CA GLY A 90 -14.42 -14.73 -5.58
C GLY A 90 -14.17 -14.34 -7.04
N LEU A 91 -12.89 -14.29 -7.46
CA LEU A 91 -12.48 -13.99 -8.83
C LEU A 91 -12.74 -15.15 -9.80
N VAL A 92 -12.59 -16.40 -9.34
CA VAL A 92 -12.94 -17.60 -10.16
C VAL A 92 -14.38 -17.49 -10.69
N SER A 93 -15.30 -16.97 -9.86
CA SER A 93 -16.71 -16.80 -10.25
C SER A 93 -16.93 -15.72 -11.32
N LYS A 94 -15.96 -14.84 -11.53
CA LYS A 94 -16.02 -13.71 -12.47
C LYS A 94 -15.22 -13.97 -13.75
N LEU A 95 -14.60 -15.15 -13.89
CA LEU A 95 -13.83 -15.47 -15.08
C LEU A 95 -14.73 -15.47 -16.33
N PRO A 96 -14.28 -14.86 -17.44
CA PRO A 96 -14.99 -14.95 -18.71
C PRO A 96 -15.19 -16.41 -19.13
N ARG A 97 -16.34 -16.73 -19.74
CA ARG A 97 -16.61 -18.09 -20.26
C ARG A 97 -15.62 -18.54 -21.34
N SER A 98 -14.99 -17.58 -22.00
CA SER A 98 -13.95 -17.81 -23.03
C SER A 98 -12.55 -17.97 -22.43
N ALA A 99 -12.35 -17.73 -21.13
CA ALA A 99 -11.05 -17.89 -20.50
C ALA A 99 -10.66 -19.36 -20.45
N ALA A 100 -9.37 -19.64 -20.67
CA ALA A 100 -8.83 -20.97 -20.41
C ALA A 100 -9.06 -21.36 -18.92
N PRO A 101 -9.29 -22.64 -18.60
CA PRO A 101 -9.38 -23.07 -17.21
C PRO A 101 -8.06 -22.75 -16.47
N PRO A 102 -8.10 -22.15 -15.27
CA PRO A 102 -6.91 -22.00 -14.44
C PRO A 102 -6.38 -23.38 -14.04
N ALA A 103 -5.10 -23.65 -14.32
CA ALA A 103 -4.48 -24.93 -14.00
C ALA A 103 -2.97 -24.78 -13.79
N LYS A 104 -2.32 -25.79 -13.21
CA LYS A 104 -0.89 -25.75 -12.93
C LYS A 104 -0.05 -25.59 -14.20
N GLU A 105 -0.48 -26.18 -15.31
CA GLU A 105 0.22 -26.18 -16.61
C GLU A 105 0.30 -24.78 -17.22
N ASN A 106 -0.67 -23.91 -16.92
CA ASN A 106 -0.67 -22.52 -17.33
C ASN A 106 -0.33 -21.56 -16.19
N ALA A 107 0.29 -22.08 -15.11
CA ALA A 107 0.64 -21.29 -13.93
C ALA A 107 -0.54 -20.50 -13.35
N TYR A 108 -1.77 -21.01 -13.49
CA TYR A 108 -3.01 -20.34 -13.09
C TYR A 108 -3.19 -18.94 -13.72
N ALA A 109 -2.54 -18.66 -14.86
CA ALA A 109 -2.51 -17.34 -15.51
C ALA A 109 -3.90 -16.70 -15.72
N PRO A 110 -4.97 -17.42 -16.11
CA PRO A 110 -6.31 -16.81 -16.23
C PRO A 110 -6.83 -16.23 -14.92
N LEU A 111 -6.51 -16.85 -13.78
CA LEU A 111 -6.93 -16.39 -12.46
C LEU A 111 -6.10 -15.18 -12.02
N PHE A 112 -4.79 -15.17 -12.27
CA PHE A 112 -3.95 -14.01 -11.97
C PHE A 112 -4.24 -12.81 -12.90
N ALA A 113 -4.62 -13.04 -14.16
CA ALA A 113 -5.10 -12.00 -15.05
C ALA A 113 -6.42 -11.38 -14.54
N ALA A 114 -7.32 -12.20 -13.97
CA ALA A 114 -8.53 -11.69 -13.32
C ALA A 114 -8.22 -10.89 -12.05
N ALA A 115 -7.18 -11.29 -11.30
CA ALA A 115 -6.68 -10.51 -10.17
C ALA A 115 -6.14 -9.15 -10.64
N HIS A 116 -5.29 -9.12 -11.67
CA HIS A 116 -4.78 -7.88 -12.27
C HIS A 116 -5.90 -6.92 -12.67
N ALA A 117 -6.91 -7.41 -13.41
CA ALA A 117 -8.06 -6.60 -13.81
C ALA A 117 -8.83 -6.04 -12.59
N ALA A 118 -9.04 -6.86 -11.56
CA ALA A 118 -9.70 -6.42 -10.33
C ALA A 118 -8.89 -5.36 -9.57
N ILE A 119 -7.56 -5.40 -9.64
CA ILE A 119 -6.67 -4.39 -9.04
C ILE A 119 -6.71 -3.07 -9.82
N ILE A 120 -6.75 -3.12 -11.15
CA ILE A 120 -6.97 -1.94 -11.99
C ILE A 120 -8.30 -1.25 -11.64
N ASP A 121 -9.38 -2.02 -11.52
CA ASP A 121 -10.71 -1.47 -11.18
C ASP A 121 -10.73 -0.88 -9.75
N LEU A 122 -10.04 -1.52 -8.80
CA LEU A 122 -9.89 -1.00 -7.45
C LEU A 122 -9.07 0.30 -7.43
N ASN A 123 -8.00 0.37 -8.22
CA ASN A 123 -7.17 1.57 -8.34
C ASN A 123 -7.96 2.77 -8.88
N GLU A 124 -8.77 2.54 -9.92
CA GLU A 124 -9.71 3.55 -10.44
C GLU A 124 -10.65 4.05 -9.34
N THR A 125 -11.20 3.12 -8.55
CA THR A 125 -12.08 3.44 -7.42
C THR A 125 -11.36 4.26 -6.36
N ILE A 126 -10.11 3.92 -6.01
CA ILE A 126 -9.29 4.65 -5.04
C ILE A 126 -9.02 6.08 -5.54
N ARG A 127 -8.69 6.26 -6.83
CA ARG A 127 -8.45 7.60 -7.39
C ARG A 127 -9.69 8.48 -7.37
N GLY A 128 -10.83 7.91 -7.77
CA GLY A 128 -12.10 8.62 -7.91
C GLY A 128 -12.88 8.82 -6.61
N ASN A 129 -12.46 8.22 -5.48
CA ASN A 129 -13.19 8.29 -4.22
C ASN A 129 -12.27 8.63 -3.04
N GLU A 130 -12.49 9.81 -2.45
CA GLU A 130 -11.68 10.31 -1.34
C GLU A 130 -11.70 9.41 -0.11
N GLU A 131 -12.86 8.88 0.28
CA GLU A 131 -12.97 7.97 1.43
C GLU A 131 -12.12 6.70 1.20
N LYS A 132 -12.20 6.11 0.00
CA LYS A 132 -11.40 4.94 -0.38
C LYS A 132 -9.91 5.26 -0.44
N ARG A 133 -9.54 6.43 -0.95
CA ARG A 133 -8.16 6.92 -0.94
C ARG A 133 -7.62 7.06 0.47
N ASN A 134 -8.40 7.64 1.38
CA ASN A 134 -8.03 7.80 2.78
C ASN A 134 -7.89 6.42 3.46
N MET A 135 -8.82 5.49 3.22
CA MET A 135 -8.72 4.11 3.73
C MET A 135 -7.46 3.40 3.23
N PHE A 136 -7.13 3.55 1.94
CA PHE A 136 -5.93 2.95 1.36
C PHE A 136 -4.65 3.56 1.95
N TYR A 137 -4.60 4.88 2.08
CA TYR A 137 -3.47 5.56 2.68
C TYR A 137 -3.27 5.18 4.16
N GLN A 138 -4.34 4.99 4.93
CA GLN A 138 -4.27 4.47 6.30
C GLN A 138 -3.84 2.99 6.34
N PHE A 139 -4.24 2.20 5.35
CA PHE A 139 -3.79 0.82 5.19
C PHE A 139 -2.25 0.78 5.04
N LEU A 140 -1.67 1.65 4.20
CA LEU A 140 -0.21 1.71 4.00
C LEU A 140 0.53 1.92 5.32
N TYR A 141 0.08 2.83 6.19
CA TYR A 141 0.71 3.02 7.50
C TYR A 141 0.63 1.75 8.37
N ASN A 142 -0.55 1.14 8.47
CA ASN A 142 -0.74 -0.01 9.34
C ASN A 142 0.01 -1.25 8.83
N TRP A 143 0.09 -1.42 7.51
CA TRP A 143 0.68 -2.60 6.88
C TRP A 143 2.19 -2.47 6.64
N CYS A 144 2.72 -1.25 6.49
CA CYS A 144 4.13 -1.02 6.19
C CYS A 144 4.93 -0.45 7.38
N LEU A 145 4.31 0.39 8.22
CA LEU A 145 5.07 1.31 9.10
C LEU A 145 4.88 1.04 10.60
N LYS A 146 3.67 0.67 11.02
CA LYS A 146 3.26 0.66 12.45
C LYS A 146 4.17 -0.17 13.37
N GLY A 147 4.77 -1.23 12.87
CA GLY A 147 5.65 -2.12 13.63
C GLY A 147 7.16 -1.95 13.35
N ASN A 148 7.56 -1.05 12.45
CA ASN A 148 8.97 -0.81 12.13
C ASN A 148 9.63 0.01 13.25
N ASP A 149 10.95 -0.10 13.38
CA ASP A 149 11.75 0.84 14.17
C ASP A 149 11.83 2.22 13.49
N ALA A 150 12.49 3.19 14.13
CA ALA A 150 12.47 4.58 13.65
C ALA A 150 13.10 4.75 12.27
N SER A 151 14.28 4.13 12.04
CA SER A 151 15.04 4.30 10.80
C SER A 151 14.34 3.63 9.62
N ASP A 152 13.94 2.36 9.79
CA ASP A 152 13.25 1.61 8.74
C ASP A 152 11.88 2.23 8.43
N ARG A 153 11.24 2.84 9.43
CA ARG A 153 9.95 3.53 9.26
C ARG A 153 10.10 4.79 8.42
N VAL A 154 11.11 5.61 8.66
CA VAL A 154 11.31 6.86 7.92
C VAL A 154 11.62 6.55 6.45
N GLU A 155 12.51 5.60 6.18
CA GLU A 155 12.83 5.25 4.80
C GLU A 155 11.61 4.69 4.06
N SER A 156 10.90 3.73 4.68
CA SER A 156 9.66 3.18 4.10
C SER A 156 8.60 4.26 3.90
N ALA A 157 8.47 5.23 4.81
CA ALA A 157 7.49 6.31 4.67
C ALA A 157 7.86 7.26 3.54
N ARG A 158 9.14 7.57 3.36
CA ARG A 158 9.63 8.41 2.25
C ARG A 158 9.32 7.78 0.90
N GLU A 159 9.61 6.49 0.73
CA GLU A 159 9.29 5.74 -0.49
C GLU A 159 7.78 5.74 -0.77
N LEU A 160 6.97 5.44 0.26
CA LEU A 160 5.52 5.43 0.13
C LEU A 160 4.96 6.82 -0.19
N TRP A 161 5.46 7.88 0.43
CA TRP A 161 5.06 9.25 0.14
C TRP A 161 5.48 9.71 -1.25
N ALA A 162 6.69 9.35 -1.70
CA ALA A 162 7.17 9.64 -3.05
C ALA A 162 6.31 8.94 -4.13
N CYS A 163 5.78 7.75 -3.82
CA CYS A 163 4.85 7.06 -4.71
C CYS A 163 3.43 7.63 -4.59
N PHE A 164 2.95 7.92 -3.38
CA PHE A 164 1.56 8.29 -3.14
C PHE A 164 1.25 9.73 -3.53
N PHE A 165 2.17 10.66 -3.27
CA PHE A 165 2.02 12.07 -3.58
C PHE A 165 2.73 12.45 -4.88
N SER A 166 2.35 13.59 -5.44
CA SER A 166 3.08 14.23 -6.55
C SER A 166 3.33 15.70 -6.24
N ALA A 167 4.52 16.21 -6.58
CA ALA A 167 4.88 17.62 -6.45
C ALA A 167 4.11 18.54 -7.43
N SER A 168 3.34 17.99 -8.36
CA SER A 168 2.54 18.75 -9.30
C SER A 168 1.17 18.10 -9.52
N PRO A 169 0.12 18.89 -9.80
CA PRO A 169 -1.18 18.33 -10.15
C PRO A 169 -1.02 17.42 -11.37
N VAL A 170 -1.37 16.15 -11.22
CA VAL A 170 -1.31 15.20 -12.34
C VAL A 170 -2.71 15.03 -12.91
N SER A 171 -2.87 15.40 -14.18
CA SER A 171 -4.10 15.14 -14.94
C SER A 171 -3.88 13.90 -15.80
N PHE A 172 -4.27 12.74 -15.29
CA PHE A 172 -4.35 11.54 -16.12
C PHE A 172 -5.67 11.53 -16.89
N THR A 173 -5.66 11.00 -18.11
CA THR A 173 -6.91 10.49 -18.70
C THR A 173 -7.45 9.35 -17.83
N THR A 174 -8.74 9.04 -17.97
CA THR A 174 -9.35 7.91 -17.24
C THR A 174 -8.59 6.61 -17.48
N GLU A 175 -8.14 6.36 -18.72
CA GLU A 175 -7.42 5.13 -19.06
C GLU A 175 -5.99 5.11 -18.45
N GLU A 176 -5.24 6.20 -18.57
CA GLU A 176 -3.89 6.28 -17.98
C GLU A 176 -3.94 6.16 -16.45
N GLY A 177 -4.93 6.79 -15.82
CA GLY A 177 -5.11 6.75 -14.37
C GLY A 177 -5.39 5.35 -13.83
N ARG A 178 -6.05 4.49 -14.63
CA ARG A 178 -6.33 3.09 -14.27
C ARG A 178 -5.05 2.25 -14.14
N HIS A 179 -4.06 2.53 -14.97
CA HIS A 179 -2.78 1.82 -15.00
C HIS A 179 -1.66 2.52 -14.22
N THR A 180 -1.90 3.75 -13.77
CA THR A 180 -0.95 4.46 -12.93
C THR A 180 -1.24 4.15 -11.47
N PHE A 181 -0.26 3.71 -10.69
CA PHE A 181 -0.39 3.39 -9.26
C PHE A 181 0.44 4.34 -8.39
N THR A 182 0.62 5.58 -8.82
CA THR A 182 1.36 6.64 -8.11
C THR A 182 0.62 7.98 -8.17
N ALA A 183 1.03 8.99 -7.42
CA ALA A 183 0.47 10.35 -7.51
C ALA A 183 -1.07 10.37 -7.32
N TYR A 184 -1.55 9.87 -6.19
CA TYR A 184 -2.96 9.91 -5.79
C TYR A 184 -3.39 11.29 -5.29
N VAL A 185 -2.47 12.07 -4.72
CA VAL A 185 -2.72 13.40 -4.17
C VAL A 185 -1.59 14.35 -4.57
N CYS A 186 -1.94 15.58 -4.94
CA CYS A 186 -0.96 16.63 -5.17
C CYS A 186 -0.46 17.15 -3.82
N PHE A 187 0.85 17.21 -3.65
CA PHE A 187 1.52 17.87 -2.54
C PHE A 187 2.67 18.71 -3.10
N PRO A 188 2.45 20.00 -3.41
CA PRO A 188 3.44 20.83 -4.08
C PRO A 188 4.80 20.92 -3.38
N ARG A 189 4.82 20.72 -2.06
CA ARG A 189 6.02 20.77 -1.21
C ARG A 189 6.57 19.39 -0.86
N LEU A 190 6.20 18.36 -1.61
CA LEU A 190 6.62 16.97 -1.37
C LEU A 190 8.14 16.83 -1.21
N ASN A 191 8.93 17.42 -2.10
CA ASN A 191 10.39 17.28 -2.03
C ASN A 191 10.95 17.91 -0.75
N GLN A 192 10.47 19.10 -0.38
CA GLN A 192 10.87 19.73 0.88
C GLN A 192 10.45 18.90 2.09
N TRP A 193 9.27 18.28 2.05
CA TRP A 193 8.79 17.40 3.12
C TRP A 193 9.68 16.17 3.29
N LEU A 194 10.06 15.53 2.18
CA LEU A 194 10.95 14.37 2.19
C LEU A 194 12.35 14.72 2.73
N ASP A 195 12.87 15.89 2.36
CA ASP A 195 14.14 16.41 2.87
C ASP A 195 14.04 16.71 4.37
N PHE A 196 13.00 17.41 4.79
CA PHE A 196 12.74 17.76 6.19
C PHE A 196 12.66 16.53 7.10
N ILE A 197 11.88 15.51 6.71
CA ILE A 197 11.75 14.28 7.51
C ILE A 197 13.09 13.53 7.63
N THR A 198 13.95 13.60 6.60
CA THR A 198 15.29 13.02 6.66
C THR A 198 16.14 13.70 7.74
N ILE A 199 16.17 15.04 7.74
CA ILE A 199 16.88 15.84 8.74
C ILE A 199 16.33 15.58 10.15
N LEU A 200 15.00 15.53 10.29
CA LEU A 200 14.35 15.30 11.57
C LEU A 200 14.69 13.92 12.14
N ASN A 201 14.73 12.89 11.29
CA ASN A 201 15.14 11.55 11.69
C ASN A 201 16.61 11.49 12.10
N GLU A 202 17.52 12.10 11.34
CA GLU A 202 18.94 12.18 11.69
C GLU A 202 19.12 12.78 13.09
N ALA A 203 18.51 13.95 13.34
CA ALA A 203 18.53 14.60 14.66
C ALA A 203 17.95 13.71 15.78
N ALA A 204 16.86 12.99 15.50
CA ALA A 204 16.24 12.09 16.47
C ALA A 204 17.15 10.90 16.82
N THR A 205 17.82 10.31 15.83
CA THR A 205 18.75 9.19 16.00
C THR A 205 20.05 9.56 16.70
N GLU A 206 20.54 10.79 16.53
CA GLU A 206 21.71 11.31 17.25
C GLU A 206 21.42 11.54 18.74
N THR A 207 20.19 11.94 19.06
CA THR A 207 19.84 12.39 20.41
C THR A 207 19.31 11.27 21.30
N LYS A 208 18.61 10.26 20.75
CA LYS A 208 17.91 9.23 21.54
C LYS A 208 17.84 7.88 20.81
N ALA A 209 17.82 6.78 21.57
CA ALA A 209 17.60 5.43 21.06
C ALA A 209 16.19 4.90 21.38
N GLY A 210 15.64 4.06 20.50
CA GLY A 210 14.39 3.31 20.74
C GLY A 210 13.09 4.07 20.46
N ARG A 211 12.03 3.82 21.24
CA ARG A 211 10.67 4.35 20.98
C ARG A 211 10.57 5.88 20.94
N VAL A 212 11.42 6.58 21.69
CA VAL A 212 11.41 8.05 21.71
C VAL A 212 11.91 8.61 20.38
N ALA A 213 12.84 7.94 19.70
CA ALA A 213 13.29 8.33 18.36
C ALA A 213 12.16 8.17 17.33
N VAL A 214 11.29 7.16 17.47
CA VAL A 214 10.13 6.96 16.57
C VAL A 214 9.13 8.11 16.69
N GLU A 215 8.79 8.53 17.90
CA GLU A 215 7.87 9.65 18.12
C GLU A 215 8.45 10.98 17.63
N GLN A 216 9.78 11.11 17.66
CA GLN A 216 10.51 12.30 17.20
C GLN A 216 10.90 12.25 15.72
N SER A 217 10.73 11.13 15.04
CA SER A 217 11.09 10.96 13.62
C SER A 217 10.14 11.67 12.63
N GLY A 218 9.02 12.22 13.12
CA GLY A 218 7.99 12.84 12.28
C GLY A 218 7.09 11.84 11.54
N VAL A 219 7.21 10.54 11.78
CA VAL A 219 6.39 9.50 11.13
C VAL A 219 5.48 8.79 12.14
N SER A 220 4.71 9.60 12.88
CA SER A 220 3.64 9.09 13.74
C SER A 220 2.38 8.78 12.92
N LEU A 221 1.43 8.01 13.49
CA LEU A 221 0.14 7.78 12.84
C LEU A 221 -0.62 9.09 12.61
N ASP A 222 -0.50 10.02 13.56
CA ASP A 222 -1.17 11.31 13.49
C ASP A 222 -0.59 12.16 12.37
N THR A 223 0.75 12.30 12.32
CA THR A 223 1.45 12.99 11.23
C THR A 223 1.14 12.37 9.88
N TRP A 224 1.20 11.04 9.77
CA TRP A 224 0.82 10.33 8.56
C TRP A 224 -0.59 10.73 8.12
N THR A 225 -1.57 10.59 9.01
CA THR A 225 -2.99 10.84 8.74
C THR A 225 -3.26 12.28 8.30
N GLN A 226 -2.76 13.24 9.07
CA GLN A 226 -2.99 14.65 8.83
C GLN A 226 -2.33 15.13 7.54
N LEU A 227 -1.26 14.45 7.06
CA LEU A 227 -0.52 14.87 5.89
C LEU A 227 -1.37 14.90 4.61
N LEU A 228 -2.42 14.07 4.53
CA LEU A 228 -3.37 14.11 3.41
C LEU A 228 -4.13 15.44 3.31
N LEU A 229 -4.47 16.03 4.45
CA LEU A 229 -5.16 17.32 4.52
C LEU A 229 -4.13 18.45 4.36
N PHE A 230 -3.01 18.35 5.08
CA PHE A 230 -1.93 19.33 5.02
C PHE A 230 -1.36 19.50 3.60
N ALA A 231 -1.30 18.43 2.81
CA ALA A 231 -0.84 18.46 1.42
C ALA A 231 -1.68 19.38 0.50
N GLN A 232 -2.91 19.71 0.91
CA GLN A 232 -3.84 20.57 0.16
C GLN A 232 -3.67 22.07 0.50
N ILE A 233 -2.78 22.40 1.44
CA ILE A 233 -2.48 23.79 1.80
C ILE A 233 -1.51 24.36 0.77
N ASP A 234 -2.00 25.31 -0.04
CA ASP A 234 -1.23 25.92 -1.12
C ASP A 234 -0.23 26.99 -0.63
N HIS A 235 -0.55 27.65 0.47
CA HIS A 235 0.22 28.77 1.02
C HIS A 235 0.39 28.62 2.54
N TYR A 236 1.64 28.58 3.01
CA TYR A 236 1.93 28.51 4.45
C TYR A 236 1.84 29.87 5.16
N ASP A 237 1.69 30.97 4.42
CA ASP A 237 1.40 32.29 5.01
C ASP A 237 0.06 32.32 5.75
N THR A 238 -0.86 31.40 5.41
CA THR A 238 -2.16 31.23 6.07
C THR A 238 -2.17 30.09 7.08
N TYR A 239 -1.01 29.46 7.33
CA TYR A 239 -0.88 28.40 8.32
C TYR A 239 -0.95 29.00 9.72
N ASP A 240 -1.85 28.47 10.56
CA ASP A 240 -1.94 28.84 11.96
C ASP A 240 -1.35 27.73 12.84
N LYS A 241 -0.32 28.08 13.61
CA LYS A 241 0.31 27.19 14.58
C LYS A 241 -0.56 26.92 15.82
N GLU A 242 -1.62 27.70 16.01
CA GLU A 242 -2.62 27.44 17.06
C GLU A 242 -3.65 26.40 16.62
N ASP A 243 -3.70 26.05 15.33
CA ASP A 243 -4.45 24.89 14.86
C ASP A 243 -3.85 23.60 15.43
N SER A 244 -4.68 22.58 15.63
CA SER A 244 -4.28 21.30 16.24
C SER A 244 -3.50 20.39 15.28
N TRP A 245 -2.51 20.93 14.58
CA TRP A 245 -1.61 20.16 13.72
C TRP A 245 -0.57 19.38 14.54
N PRO A 246 -0.03 18.27 14.00
CA PRO A 246 1.12 17.61 14.57
C PRO A 246 2.34 18.54 14.58
N VAL A 247 3.14 18.50 15.65
CA VAL A 247 4.37 19.32 15.80
C VAL A 247 5.31 19.23 14.58
N ALA A 248 5.41 18.05 13.96
CA ALA A 248 6.23 17.87 12.75
C ALA A 248 5.78 18.75 11.57
N MET A 249 4.50 19.15 11.50
CA MET A 249 4.00 20.07 10.48
C MET A 249 4.34 21.53 10.82
N ASP A 250 4.24 21.91 12.10
CA ASP A 250 4.69 23.22 12.57
C ASP A 250 6.18 23.42 12.25
N ASP A 251 7.00 22.45 12.65
CA ASP A 251 8.45 22.43 12.40
C ASP A 251 8.76 22.46 10.89
N PHE A 252 7.95 21.79 10.07
CA PHE A 252 8.11 21.80 8.62
C PHE A 252 7.80 23.18 8.01
N VAL A 253 6.76 23.86 8.47
CA VAL A 253 6.42 25.22 8.00
C VAL A 253 7.56 26.19 8.34
N GLU A 254 8.11 26.12 9.55
CA GLU A 254 9.28 26.90 9.93
C GLU A 254 10.49 26.59 9.05
N TYR A 255 10.76 25.31 8.77
CA TYR A 255 11.82 24.88 7.86
C TYR A 255 11.66 25.47 6.45
N VAL A 256 10.44 25.47 5.89
CA VAL A 256 10.16 26.05 4.58
C VAL A 256 10.42 27.57 4.58
N HIS A 257 9.98 28.29 5.62
CA HIS A 257 10.23 29.72 5.73
C HIS A 257 11.72 30.05 5.82
N GLN A 258 12.52 29.25 6.54
CA GLN A 258 13.97 29.43 6.61
C GLN A 258 14.65 29.24 5.25
N ILE A 259 14.27 28.22 4.49
CA ILE A 259 14.79 28.01 3.13
C ILE A 259 14.45 29.19 2.21
N GLU A 260 13.22 29.68 2.27
CA GLU A 260 12.78 30.78 1.43
C GLU A 260 13.45 32.10 1.80
N ALA A 261 13.70 32.37 3.08
CA ALA A 261 14.48 33.50 3.53
C ALA A 261 15.93 33.46 3.01
N ASN A 262 16.58 32.28 3.11
CA ASN A 262 17.96 32.10 2.66
C ASN A 262 18.15 32.21 1.14
N LYS A 263 17.08 32.01 0.35
CA LYS A 263 17.11 32.22 -1.12
C LYS A 263 16.96 33.68 -1.54
N ARG A 264 16.51 34.56 -0.63
CA ARG A 264 16.29 36.00 -0.90
C ARG A 264 17.50 36.87 -0.55
N THR A 265 18.45 36.31 0.21
CA THR A 265 19.78 36.88 0.51
C THR A 265 20.81 36.44 -0.53
#